data_AF-X1LYU4-F1
#
_entry.id   AF-X1LYU4-F1
#
_cell.length_a   1.000
_cell.length_b   1.000
_cell.length_c   1.000
_cell.angle_alpha   90.00
_cell.angle_beta   90.00
_cell.angle_gamma   90.00
#
_symmetry.space_group_name_H-M   'P 1'
#
loop_
_entity.id
_entity.type
_entity.pdbx_description
1 polymer ?
#
loop_
_entity_poly.entity_id
_entity_poly.type
_entity_poly.pdbx_seq_one_letter_code
_entity_poly.pdbx_strand_id
1 'polypeptide(L)'
;DPLRWDVWDAPEMSEPNDFTDYFGSEIFDMLLEIKDEINPTNVTEYFPAAINLLKANVTFKAVKERSLTPEEVLKQVADELRALQ
;
A
#
# COMPACT_ATOMS: atom_id res chain seq x y z
N ASP A 1 -3.88 -1.54 -12.78
CA ASP A 1 -5.35 -1.59 -12.85
C ASP A 1 -5.87 -0.46 -11.96
N PRO A 2 -6.62 0.53 -12.48
CA PRO A 2 -7.22 1.54 -11.61
C PRO A 2 -8.17 0.86 -10.62
N LEU A 3 -8.26 1.41 -9.41
CA LEU A 3 -9.28 0.97 -8.46
C LEU A 3 -10.66 1.12 -9.10
N ARG A 4 -11.51 0.10 -8.91
CA ARG A 4 -12.93 0.17 -9.28
C ARG A 4 -13.66 0.92 -8.18
N TRP A 5 -13.93 2.20 -8.45
CA TRP A 5 -14.62 3.11 -7.53
C TRP A 5 -15.97 3.58 -8.08
N ASP A 6 -16.35 3.13 -9.27
CA ASP A 6 -17.54 3.54 -10.02
C ASP A 6 -18.89 3.22 -9.35
N VAL A 7 -18.87 2.43 -8.27
CA VAL A 7 -20.06 2.05 -7.50
C VAL A 7 -20.06 2.64 -6.09
N TRP A 8 -19.00 3.33 -5.67
CA TRP A 8 -18.84 3.75 -4.28
C TRP A 8 -19.81 4.85 -3.87
N ASP A 9 -20.37 5.59 -4.82
CA ASP A 9 -21.39 6.62 -4.60
C ASP A 9 -22.84 6.09 -4.74
N ALA A 10 -23.01 4.78 -4.98
CA ALA A 10 -24.33 4.18 -5.12
C ALA A 10 -25.05 4.14 -3.75
N PRO A 11 -26.37 4.41 -3.68
CA PRO A 11 -27.13 4.40 -2.42
C PRO A 11 -26.99 3.08 -1.64
N GLU A 12 -26.91 1.96 -2.36
CA GLU A 12 -26.75 0.61 -1.81
C GLU A 12 -25.47 0.45 -0.96
N MET A 13 -24.46 1.29 -1.18
CA MET A 13 -23.19 1.24 -0.44
C MET A 13 -23.31 1.71 1.01
N SER A 14 -24.38 2.44 1.34
CA SER A 14 -24.67 2.94 2.69
C SER A 14 -25.95 2.36 3.28
N GLU A 15 -26.58 1.38 2.61
CA GLU A 15 -27.80 0.73 3.10
C GLU A 15 -27.53 -0.18 4.31
N PRO A 16 -28.43 -0.22 5.31
CA PRO A 16 -28.27 -1.06 6.50
C PRO A 16 -28.07 -2.55 6.16
N ASN A 17 -26.93 -3.09 6.58
CA ASN A 17 -26.56 -4.50 6.49
C ASN A 17 -25.50 -4.86 7.56
N ASP A 18 -25.18 -6.14 7.69
CA ASP A 18 -24.21 -6.64 8.68
C ASP A 18 -22.84 -5.93 8.61
N PHE A 19 -22.43 -5.45 7.43
CA PHE A 19 -21.18 -4.71 7.25
C PHE A 19 -21.30 -3.24 7.68
N THR A 20 -22.38 -2.52 7.33
CA THR A 20 -22.56 -1.14 7.79
C THR A 20 -22.79 -1.06 9.30
N ASP A 21 -23.40 -2.11 9.88
CA ASP A 21 -23.58 -2.20 11.34
C ASP A 21 -22.24 -2.36 12.07
N TYR A 22 -21.29 -3.07 11.46
CA TYR A 22 -19.96 -3.29 12.05
C TYR A 22 -18.98 -2.16 11.77
N PHE A 23 -18.95 -1.67 10.53
CA PHE A 23 -17.92 -0.74 10.06
C PHE A 23 -18.40 0.72 9.91
N GLY A 24 -19.70 0.98 10.04
CA GLY A 24 -20.30 2.28 9.72
C GLY A 24 -20.77 2.38 8.27
N SER A 25 -21.61 3.38 8.00
CA SER A 25 -22.21 3.65 6.68
C SER A 25 -21.38 4.61 5.82
N GLU A 26 -20.35 5.22 6.41
CA GLU A 26 -19.54 6.33 5.87
C GLU A 26 -18.20 5.89 5.25
N ILE A 27 -17.92 4.58 5.18
CA ILE A 27 -16.64 4.07 4.63
C ILE A 27 -16.45 4.53 3.19
N PHE A 28 -17.49 4.39 2.36
CA PHE A 28 -17.38 4.71 0.94
C PHE A 28 -17.32 6.22 0.70
N ASP A 29 -17.96 7.03 1.55
CA ASP A 29 -17.79 8.48 1.57
C ASP A 29 -16.33 8.86 1.83
N MET A 30 -15.72 8.27 2.87
CA MET A 30 -14.31 8.47 3.20
C MET A 30 -13.38 8.01 2.06
N LEU A 31 -13.68 6.86 1.43
CA LEU A 31 -12.90 6.38 0.29
C LEU A 31 -13.02 7.29 -0.94
N LEU A 32 -14.21 7.87 -1.19
CA LEU A 32 -14.43 8.83 -2.27
C LEU A 32 -13.63 10.13 -2.04
N GLU A 33 -13.49 10.58 -0.79
CA GLU A 33 -12.67 11.76 -0.44
C GLU A 33 -11.18 11.56 -0.78
N ILE A 34 -10.65 10.36 -0.55
CA ILE A 34 -9.22 10.07 -0.76
C ILE A 34 -8.90 9.40 -2.10
N LYS A 35 -9.89 9.05 -2.93
CA LYS A 35 -9.69 8.20 -4.12
C LYS A 35 -8.65 8.76 -5.09
N ASP A 36 -8.59 10.09 -5.21
CA ASP A 36 -7.69 10.79 -6.14
C ASP A 36 -6.26 10.89 -5.57
N GLU A 37 -6.05 10.57 -4.29
CA GLU A 37 -4.74 10.45 -3.65
C GLU A 37 -4.15 9.04 -3.79
N ILE A 38 -4.95 8.06 -4.22
CA ILE A 38 -4.52 6.67 -4.39
C ILE A 38 -3.78 6.50 -5.72
N ASN A 39 -2.46 6.52 -5.65
CA ASN A 39 -1.60 6.34 -6.81
C ASN A 39 -1.72 4.91 -7.42
N PRO A 40 -1.60 4.77 -8.75
CA PRO A 40 -1.53 3.48 -9.40
C PRO A 40 -0.30 2.69 -8.95
N THR A 41 -0.44 1.37 -8.85
CA THR A 41 0.68 0.50 -8.50
C THR A 41 1.66 0.41 -9.68
N ASN A 42 2.95 0.66 -9.42
CA ASN A 42 4.02 0.44 -10.39
C ASN A 42 4.63 -0.95 -10.17
N VAL A 43 4.11 -1.95 -10.89
CA VAL A 43 4.59 -3.33 -10.86
C VAL A 43 5.45 -3.57 -12.10
N THR A 44 6.74 -3.72 -11.90
CA THR A 44 7.73 -4.06 -12.95
C THR A 44 8.18 -5.52 -12.81
N GLU A 45 8.98 -6.01 -13.76
CA GLU A 45 9.60 -7.34 -13.68
C GLU A 45 10.43 -7.56 -12.41
N TYR A 46 10.99 -6.48 -11.85
CA TYR A 46 11.82 -6.50 -10.65
C TYR A 46 11.02 -6.36 -9.35
N PHE A 47 9.71 -6.09 -9.42
CA PHE A 47 8.87 -5.92 -8.22
C PHE A 47 8.96 -7.10 -7.24
N PRO A 48 8.97 -8.39 -7.67
CA PRO A 48 9.15 -9.52 -6.76
C PRO A 48 10.49 -9.50 -6.02
N ALA A 49 11.58 -9.11 -6.69
CA ALA A 49 12.90 -8.99 -6.07
C ALA A 49 12.93 -7.82 -5.08
N ALA A 50 12.39 -6.67 -5.47
CA ALA A 50 12.33 -5.47 -4.65
C ALA A 50 11.57 -5.72 -3.33
N ILE A 51 10.40 -6.35 -3.39
CA ILE A 51 9.59 -6.61 -2.20
C ILE A 51 10.25 -7.64 -1.26
N ASN A 52 10.97 -8.63 -1.81
CA ASN A 52 11.73 -9.60 -1.02
C ASN A 52 12.87 -8.93 -0.25
N LEU A 53 13.66 -8.10 -0.91
CA LEU A 53 14.75 -7.36 -0.27
C LEU A 53 14.24 -6.41 0.81
N LEU A 54 13.13 -5.71 0.54
CA LEU A 54 12.49 -4.82 1.51
C LEU A 54 12.03 -5.57 2.76
N LYS A 55 11.32 -6.70 2.60
CA LYS A 55 10.84 -7.53 3.71
C LYS A 55 11.98 -8.16 4.51
N ALA A 56 13.05 -8.60 3.86
CA ALA A 56 14.18 -9.25 4.50
C ALA A 56 15.04 -8.26 5.31
N ASN A 57 15.20 -7.01 4.83
CA ASN A 57 16.18 -6.08 5.38
C ASN A 57 15.56 -4.86 6.06
N VAL A 58 14.63 -4.15 5.40
CA VAL A 58 14.25 -2.78 5.78
C VAL A 58 13.50 -2.78 7.11
N THR A 59 12.45 -3.58 7.25
CA THR A 59 11.65 -3.63 8.48
C THR A 59 12.49 -4.08 9.68
N PHE A 60 13.39 -5.04 9.46
CA PHE A 60 14.24 -5.57 10.52
C PHE A 60 15.26 -4.54 11.00
N LYS A 61 16.05 -3.97 10.07
CA LYS A 61 17.14 -3.05 10.41
C LYS A 61 16.66 -1.66 10.85
N ALA A 62 15.62 -1.11 10.21
CA ALA A 62 15.14 0.24 10.49
C ALA A 62 14.16 0.33 11.66
N VAL A 63 13.28 -0.67 11.82
CA VAL A 63 12.19 -0.60 12.81
C VAL A 63 12.48 -1.46 14.04
N LYS A 64 12.82 -2.74 13.82
CA LYS A 64 13.02 -3.70 14.92
C LYS A 64 14.35 -3.49 15.63
N GLU A 65 15.45 -3.50 14.90
CA GLU A 65 16.80 -3.34 15.46
C GLU A 65 17.18 -1.87 15.61
N ARG A 66 16.68 -1.00 14.72
CA ARG A 66 17.09 0.41 14.61
C ARG A 66 18.61 0.56 14.43
N SER A 67 19.22 -0.43 13.77
CA SER A 67 20.66 -0.50 13.49
C SER A 67 21.07 0.41 12.32
N LEU A 68 20.11 0.77 11.46
CA LEU A 68 20.26 1.75 10.38
C LEU A 68 19.03 2.66 10.33
N THR A 69 19.20 3.86 9.78
CA THR A 69 18.05 4.73 9.45
C THR A 69 17.27 4.17 8.26
N PRO A 70 15.98 4.55 8.09
CA PRO A 70 15.21 4.17 6.91
C PRO A 70 15.89 4.56 5.59
N GLU A 71 16.50 5.75 5.52
CA GLU A 71 17.21 6.22 4.34
C GLU A 71 18.40 5.31 3.97
N GLU A 72 19.25 5.00 4.95
CA GLU A 72 20.45 4.17 4.72
C GLU A 72 20.10 2.77 4.22
N VAL A 73 19.14 2.09 4.87
CA VAL A 73 18.77 0.73 4.48
C VAL A 73 18.02 0.70 3.14
N LEU A 74 17.19 1.71 2.85
CA LEU A 74 16.52 1.81 1.55
C LEU A 74 17.52 2.04 0.42
N LYS A 75 18.56 2.85 0.65
CA LYS A 75 19.63 3.05 -0.32
C LYS A 75 20.41 1.76 -0.58
N GLN A 76 20.77 1.02 0.48
CA GLN A 76 21.43 -0.29 0.35
C GLN A 76 20.59 -1.29 -0.46
N VAL A 77 19.30 -1.42 -0.14
CA VAL A 77 18.39 -2.32 -0.87
C VAL A 77 18.21 -1.89 -2.33
N ALA A 78 18.17 -0.59 -2.61
CA ALA A 78 18.10 -0.09 -3.98
C ALA A 78 19.37 -0.40 -4.79
N ASP A 79 20.55 -0.28 -4.17
CA ASP A 79 21.82 -0.63 -4.81
C ASP A 79 21.92 -2.14 -5.08
N GLU A 80 21.46 -2.98 -4.14
CA GLU A 80 21.39 -4.44 -4.31
C GLU A 80 20.44 -4.81 -5.46
N LEU A 81 19.25 -4.18 -5.52
CA LEU A 81 18.30 -4.43 -6.60
C LEU A 81 18.86 -4.05 -7.98
N ARG A 82 19.60 -2.94 -8.08
CA ARG A 82 20.25 -2.52 -9.34
C ARG A 82 21.34 -3.49 -9.79
N ALA A 83 22.03 -4.16 -8.85
CA ALA A 83 23.04 -5.16 -9.17
C ALA A 83 22.46 -6.48 -9.70
N LEU A 84 21.14 -6.69 -9.57
CA LEU A 84 20.41 -7.82 -10.14
C LEU A 84 19.90 -7.56 -11.57
N GLN A 85 20.02 -6.32 -12.08
CA GLN A 85 19.66 -5.93 -13.44
C GLN A 85 20.78 -6.26 -14.42
#